data_AF-A0A7W6BLQ8-F1
#
_entry.id   AF-A0A7W6BLQ8-F1
#
_cell.length_a   1.000
_cell.length_b   1.000
_cell.length_c   1.000
_cell.angle_alpha   90.00
_cell.angle_beta   90.00
_cell.angle_gamma   90.00
#
_symmetry.space_group_name_H-M   'P 1'
#
loop_
_entity.id
_entity.type
_entity.pdbx_description
1 polymer ?
#
loop_
_entity_poly.entity_id
_entity_poly.type
_entity_poly.pdbx_seq_one_letter_code
_entity_poly.pdbx_strand_id
1 'polypeptide(L)'
;MIHDQHQGRTPARHLDSDLSAVLGQPAGDSPKKEAVAPPARRAEPGARKENDPKDGQKLSKRQRRRRRKGPPVSGVDHAARALHDLPPNLSAKLTEAERALAARSGAEPAPPVAKSRRRRRGRGRGGATPTVVAPAHAPAISPDGPRPALQRRPNRVDADPARMPAYAALDLGTNNCRLLIATPTRPGQFRVIDAFSRIVRLGEGLGRTGSLAAGAMDRAVAALEICSQKLSAREISGARLIATEACRSAANGAEFIERVQRDTGLALEIVTRETEARLAVSGCGSLVDRSAKGAVLFDIGGGSTEIALLDLRRGASRRLSNHIVAWTSLPVGVVTLAERHGGRDVPPEVFERMIREVEEMISKFPGAGKLGDLVGGEGFHLLGTSGTVTTLAGVQLELERYDRRQVDGLWLASADIDRLVGKIAGWSFEERVANPCIGSERADLVLAGCAILEAIRRVWPARTLRVADRGLREGLLTEMMVADGVWRRPAPTNARRTV
;
A
#
# COMPACT_ATOMS: atom_id res chain seq x y z
N MET A 1 49.37 14.54 -38.98
CA MET A 1 50.05 13.26 -39.26
C MET A 1 48.97 12.23 -39.50
N ILE A 2 48.94 11.74 -40.74
CA ILE A 2 48.20 10.61 -41.33
C ILE A 2 46.68 10.76 -41.47
N HIS A 3 46.30 10.53 -42.73
CA HIS A 3 45.07 10.80 -43.44
C HIS A 3 44.12 9.59 -43.44
N ASP A 4 42.84 9.92 -43.53
CA ASP A 4 41.72 9.11 -44.02
C ASP A 4 41.84 8.84 -45.54
N GLN A 5 41.05 7.88 -46.07
CA GLN A 5 40.76 7.46 -47.48
C GLN A 5 41.00 5.94 -47.68
N HIS A 6 40.19 5.12 -48.37
CA HIS A 6 38.86 5.22 -49.00
C HIS A 6 38.53 3.84 -49.65
N GLN A 7 37.26 3.63 -50.06
CA GLN A 7 36.73 2.60 -51.00
C GLN A 7 36.54 1.14 -50.48
N GLY A 8 35.49 0.37 -50.81
CA GLY A 8 34.37 0.52 -51.74
C GLY A 8 34.08 -0.81 -52.48
N ARG A 9 32.78 -1.13 -52.67
CA ARG A 9 32.14 -2.04 -53.66
C ARG A 9 31.70 -3.48 -53.28
N THR A 10 30.39 -3.67 -53.51
CA THR A 10 29.48 -4.83 -53.74
C THR A 10 29.93 -5.74 -54.90
N PRO A 11 29.36 -6.97 -55.17
CA PRO A 11 27.92 -7.20 -55.44
C PRO A 11 27.30 -8.57 -55.05
N ALA A 12 25.98 -8.65 -55.27
CA ALA A 12 25.08 -9.78 -55.12
C ALA A 12 25.21 -10.88 -56.19
N ARG A 13 24.67 -12.08 -55.92
CA ARG A 13 23.83 -12.87 -56.87
C ARG A 13 23.19 -14.12 -56.23
N HIS A 14 21.95 -14.35 -56.70
CA HIS A 14 21.05 -15.50 -56.53
C HIS A 14 21.65 -16.86 -56.90
N LEU A 15 21.06 -17.95 -56.39
CA LEU A 15 20.63 -19.11 -57.18
C LEU A 15 19.62 -20.00 -56.41
N ASP A 16 18.55 -20.33 -57.13
CA ASP A 16 17.42 -21.23 -56.85
C ASP A 16 17.86 -22.71 -56.68
N SER A 17 17.19 -23.46 -55.80
CA SER A 17 16.16 -24.49 -56.04
C SER A 17 16.66 -25.94 -56.18
N ASP A 18 15.88 -26.83 -55.58
CA ASP A 18 15.39 -28.11 -56.12
C ASP A 18 15.66 -29.45 -55.38
N LEU A 19 14.50 -30.08 -55.13
CA LEU A 19 14.12 -31.48 -55.40
C LEU A 19 14.63 -32.64 -54.50
N SER A 20 13.77 -32.97 -53.53
CA SER A 20 13.02 -34.24 -53.36
C SER A 20 13.66 -35.64 -53.56
N ALA A 21 13.45 -36.46 -52.52
CA ALA A 21 13.00 -37.87 -52.47
C ALA A 21 13.98 -39.01 -52.82
N VAL A 22 14.10 -40.00 -51.91
CA VAL A 22 13.91 -41.46 -52.13
C VAL A 22 13.84 -42.23 -50.78
N LEU A 23 12.66 -42.83 -50.53
CA LEU A 23 12.27 -44.15 -49.98
C LEU A 23 13.12 -44.96 -48.96
N GLY A 24 12.42 -45.55 -47.98
CA GLY A 24 12.75 -46.87 -47.38
C GLY A 24 12.16 -47.15 -45.99
N GLN A 25 11.00 -47.80 -45.88
CA GLN A 25 10.53 -48.51 -44.66
C GLN A 25 11.22 -49.88 -44.50
N PRO A 26 11.06 -50.58 -43.36
CA PRO A 26 10.02 -51.63 -43.32
C PRO A 26 9.19 -51.72 -42.01
N ALA A 27 8.10 -52.48 -42.15
CA ALA A 27 7.04 -52.86 -41.20
C ALA A 27 7.51 -53.68 -39.97
N GLY A 28 6.84 -53.62 -38.82
CA GLY A 28 5.72 -54.51 -38.41
C GLY A 28 6.22 -55.34 -37.20
N ASP A 29 5.58 -55.43 -36.04
CA ASP A 29 4.37 -56.21 -35.78
C ASP A 29 3.91 -56.01 -34.31
N SER A 30 2.60 -56.11 -34.08
CA SER A 30 1.87 -56.37 -32.82
C SER A 30 0.63 -57.16 -33.25
N PRO A 31 -0.10 -58.00 -32.46
CA PRO A 31 -0.27 -57.96 -30.98
C PRO A 31 -0.58 -59.33 -30.30
N LYS A 32 -0.70 -59.37 -28.95
CA LYS A 32 -1.58 -60.29 -28.17
C LYS A 32 -2.00 -59.53 -26.89
N LYS A 33 -3.25 -59.14 -26.60
CA LYS A 33 -4.51 -59.86 -26.32
C LYS A 33 -4.42 -60.92 -25.23
N GLU A 34 -4.86 -60.54 -24.03
CA GLU A 34 -5.67 -61.35 -23.12
C GLU A 34 -6.75 -60.46 -22.50
N ALA A 35 -7.93 -61.04 -22.26
CA ALA A 35 -9.19 -60.39 -21.95
C ALA A 35 -9.94 -61.16 -20.85
N VAL A 36 -11.01 -60.52 -20.31
CA VAL A 36 -12.17 -61.09 -19.57
C VAL A 36 -11.93 -61.31 -18.06
N ALA A 37 -12.75 -60.91 -17.07
CA ALA A 37 -13.97 -60.09 -16.95
C ALA A 37 -14.23 -59.75 -15.44
N PRO A 38 -15.11 -58.77 -15.11
CA PRO A 38 -15.58 -58.41 -13.75
C PRO A 38 -16.92 -59.16 -13.44
N PRO A 39 -17.82 -58.81 -12.47
CA PRO A 39 -17.85 -57.71 -11.48
C PRO A 39 -18.37 -58.10 -10.05
N ALA A 40 -18.30 -57.17 -9.09
CA ALA A 40 -19.15 -57.21 -7.89
C ALA A 40 -19.92 -55.88 -7.71
N ARG A 41 -21.20 -56.02 -7.38
CA ARG A 41 -22.31 -55.08 -7.55
C ARG A 41 -22.45 -54.06 -6.40
N ARG A 42 -22.99 -52.89 -6.78
CA ARG A 42 -24.01 -52.03 -6.12
C ARG A 42 -24.32 -52.25 -4.62
N ALA A 43 -24.35 -51.15 -3.87
CA ALA A 43 -25.51 -50.76 -3.05
C ALA A 43 -25.42 -49.28 -2.57
N GLU A 44 -26.21 -48.40 -3.19
CA GLU A 44 -27.07 -47.43 -2.47
C GLU A 44 -28.50 -47.96 -2.64
N PRO A 45 -29.41 -47.87 -1.64
CA PRO A 45 -30.00 -46.57 -1.26
C PRO A 45 -30.37 -46.40 0.23
N GLY A 46 -30.49 -45.16 0.69
CA GLY A 46 -30.98 -44.87 2.03
C GLY A 46 -31.30 -43.40 2.27
N ALA A 47 -32.40 -42.93 1.70
CA ALA A 47 -33.01 -41.65 2.07
C ALA A 47 -33.55 -41.68 3.52
N ARG A 48 -33.60 -40.47 4.11
CA ARG A 48 -34.41 -39.99 5.26
C ARG A 48 -33.66 -39.75 6.58
N LYS A 49 -33.42 -38.48 6.94
CA LYS A 49 -34.32 -37.67 7.81
C LYS A 49 -33.69 -36.33 8.15
N GLU A 50 -34.50 -35.28 8.03
CA GLU A 50 -34.33 -33.98 8.68
C GLU A 50 -34.10 -34.14 10.19
N ASN A 51 -33.26 -33.27 10.77
CA ASN A 51 -33.46 -32.76 12.12
C ASN A 51 -32.66 -31.45 12.32
N ASP A 52 -33.39 -30.42 12.71
CA ASP A 52 -32.97 -29.07 13.09
C ASP A 52 -32.26 -29.07 14.48
N PRO A 53 -31.55 -27.99 14.88
CA PRO A 53 -30.39 -28.04 15.77
C PRO A 53 -30.74 -27.86 17.24
N LYS A 54 -30.00 -28.58 18.09
CA LYS A 54 -29.75 -28.18 19.48
C LYS A 54 -28.31 -28.55 19.82
N ASP A 55 -27.45 -27.55 19.96
CA ASP A 55 -26.60 -27.48 21.16
C ASP A 55 -25.86 -26.14 21.24
N GLY A 56 -26.23 -25.37 22.26
CA GLY A 56 -25.55 -24.14 22.64
C GLY A 56 -24.21 -24.45 23.30
N GLN A 57 -23.12 -24.14 22.61
CA GLN A 57 -21.81 -24.14 23.24
C GLN A 57 -21.68 -23.00 24.26
N LYS A 58 -21.41 -23.39 25.51
CA LYS A 58 -21.20 -22.52 26.67
C LYS A 58 -19.89 -21.74 26.50
N LEU A 59 -19.99 -20.40 26.48
CA LEU A 59 -18.85 -19.48 26.47
C LEU A 59 -17.95 -19.65 27.71
N SER A 60 -16.64 -19.59 27.52
CA SER A 60 -15.63 -19.72 28.58
C SER A 60 -15.65 -18.55 29.59
N LYS A 61 -15.21 -18.80 30.83
CA LYS A 61 -15.10 -17.77 31.90
C LYS A 61 -14.29 -16.53 31.49
N ARG A 62 -13.37 -16.66 30.52
CA ARG A 62 -12.54 -15.56 29.98
C ARG A 62 -13.33 -14.65 29.02
N GLN A 63 -14.32 -15.18 28.30
CA GLN A 63 -15.23 -14.43 27.42
C GLN A 63 -16.29 -13.65 28.22
N ARG A 64 -16.77 -14.18 29.35
CA ARG A 64 -17.71 -13.44 30.24
C ARG A 64 -17.05 -12.25 30.95
N ARG A 65 -15.75 -12.31 31.26
CA ARG A 65 -15.04 -11.25 32.01
C ARG A 65 -14.69 -10.01 31.17
N ARG A 66 -14.70 -10.11 29.83
CA ARG A 66 -14.48 -8.96 28.92
C ARG A 66 -15.75 -8.14 28.66
N ARG A 67 -16.95 -8.70 28.85
CA ARG A 67 -18.23 -7.96 28.72
C ARG A 67 -18.62 -7.10 29.93
N ARG A 68 -17.86 -7.15 31.03
CA ARG A 68 -18.15 -6.42 32.29
C ARG A 68 -17.28 -5.19 32.57
N LYS A 69 -16.42 -4.78 31.63
CA LYS A 69 -15.72 -3.48 31.71
C LYS A 69 -16.29 -2.56 30.66
N GLY A 70 -16.94 -1.48 31.11
CA GLY A 70 -17.37 -0.37 30.26
C GLY A 70 -16.19 0.24 29.49
N PRO A 71 -16.47 1.02 28.44
CA PRO A 71 -15.45 1.42 27.48
C PRO A 71 -14.41 2.35 28.12
N PRO A 72 -13.11 2.17 27.83
CA PRO A 72 -12.16 3.27 28.00
C PRO A 72 -12.43 4.31 26.91
N VAL A 73 -12.43 5.58 27.31
CA VAL A 73 -12.52 6.73 26.41
C VAL A 73 -11.27 6.75 25.51
N SER A 74 -11.41 6.45 24.22
CA SER A 74 -10.37 6.74 23.23
C SER A 74 -10.86 6.75 21.77
N GLY A 75 -10.49 7.80 21.04
CA GLY A 75 -9.85 7.65 19.73
C GLY A 75 -10.73 7.59 18.47
N VAL A 76 -11.97 8.06 18.51
CA VAL A 76 -12.81 8.18 17.30
C VAL A 76 -12.90 9.65 16.92
N ASP A 77 -12.12 10.14 15.95
CA ASP A 77 -12.44 11.46 15.36
C ASP A 77 -11.78 11.86 14.02
N HIS A 78 -10.79 11.15 13.46
CA HIS A 78 -10.04 11.74 12.33
C HIS A 78 -10.55 11.43 10.92
N ALA A 79 -11.26 10.32 10.69
CA ALA A 79 -11.69 9.97 9.34
C ALA A 79 -13.16 10.35 9.02
N ALA A 80 -13.99 10.55 10.05
CA ALA A 80 -15.39 10.97 9.87
C ALA A 80 -15.57 12.50 9.83
N ARG A 81 -14.61 13.27 10.39
CA ARG A 81 -14.60 14.74 10.30
C ARG A 81 -14.22 15.27 8.91
N ALA A 82 -13.53 14.48 8.08
CA ALA A 82 -13.05 14.92 6.77
C ALA A 82 -14.16 15.27 5.75
N LEU A 83 -15.39 14.77 5.93
CA LEU A 83 -16.54 15.19 5.11
C LEU A 83 -17.27 16.43 5.69
N HIS A 84 -17.13 16.73 6.98
CA HIS A 84 -17.92 17.76 7.65
C HIS A 84 -17.17 19.09 7.86
N ASP A 85 -15.86 19.11 7.62
CA ASP A 85 -14.99 20.31 7.74
C ASP A 85 -14.63 20.95 6.37
N LEU A 86 -15.34 20.60 5.29
CA LEU A 86 -15.23 21.34 4.04
C LEU A 86 -15.83 22.73 4.23
N PRO A 87 -15.15 23.82 3.82
CA PRO A 87 -15.78 25.13 3.82
C PRO A 87 -17.07 25.07 2.96
N PRO A 88 -18.13 25.82 3.30
CA PRO A 88 -19.48 25.63 2.73
C PRO A 88 -19.53 25.66 1.20
N ASN A 89 -18.60 26.40 0.59
CA ASN A 89 -18.43 26.49 -0.85
C ASN A 89 -17.92 25.18 -1.49
N LEU A 90 -17.11 24.38 -0.79
CA LEU A 90 -16.58 23.10 -1.29
C LEU A 90 -17.61 21.97 -1.17
N SER A 91 -18.35 21.90 -0.07
CA SER A 91 -19.43 20.92 0.07
C SER A 91 -20.49 21.14 -1.03
N ALA A 92 -20.83 22.40 -1.31
CA ALA A 92 -21.74 22.75 -2.40
C ALA A 92 -21.19 22.37 -3.78
N LYS A 93 -19.92 22.70 -4.08
CA LYS A 93 -19.28 22.36 -5.36
C LYS A 93 -19.14 20.85 -5.60
N LEU A 94 -18.86 20.08 -4.56
CA LEU A 94 -18.80 18.61 -4.64
C LEU A 94 -20.18 18.00 -4.90
N THR A 95 -21.20 18.45 -4.17
CA THR A 95 -22.58 17.98 -4.39
C THR A 95 -23.13 18.43 -5.75
N GLU A 96 -22.65 19.53 -6.31
CA GLU A 96 -23.01 20.01 -7.65
C GLU A 96 -22.28 19.21 -8.75
N ALA A 97 -21.00 18.89 -8.57
CA ALA A 97 -20.26 18.00 -9.45
C ALA A 97 -20.83 16.56 -9.44
N GLU A 98 -21.22 16.05 -8.27
CA GLU A 98 -21.90 14.76 -8.11
C GLU A 98 -23.28 14.75 -8.81
N ARG A 99 -24.06 15.83 -8.70
CA ARG A 99 -25.34 15.98 -9.40
C ARG A 99 -25.18 16.12 -10.91
N ALA A 100 -24.19 16.86 -11.37
CA ALA A 100 -23.88 16.99 -12.80
C ALA A 100 -23.43 15.65 -13.41
N LEU A 101 -22.77 14.80 -12.62
CA LEU A 101 -22.37 13.46 -13.04
C LEU A 101 -23.57 12.49 -13.07
N ALA A 102 -24.47 12.57 -12.09
CA ALA A 102 -25.71 11.77 -12.03
C ALA A 102 -26.71 12.13 -13.15
N ALA A 103 -26.81 13.42 -13.49
CA ALA A 103 -27.65 13.89 -14.60
C ALA A 103 -27.15 13.42 -15.98
N ARG A 104 -25.85 13.12 -16.11
CA ARG A 104 -25.24 12.56 -17.33
C ARG A 104 -25.35 11.03 -17.43
N SER A 105 -25.66 10.35 -16.33
CA SER A 105 -25.76 8.89 -16.26
C SER A 105 -27.21 8.35 -16.16
N GLY A 106 -28.22 9.22 -16.19
CA GLY A 106 -29.64 8.82 -16.24
C GLY A 106 -30.18 8.19 -14.95
N ALA A 107 -29.53 8.40 -13.79
CA ALA A 107 -29.98 7.87 -12.51
C ALA A 107 -30.64 8.97 -11.65
N GLU A 108 -31.94 8.83 -11.35
CA GLU A 108 -32.63 9.70 -10.40
C GLU A 108 -32.19 9.43 -8.95
N PRO A 109 -31.92 10.48 -8.13
CA PRO A 109 -31.61 10.30 -6.72
C PRO A 109 -32.88 10.13 -5.86
N ALA A 110 -32.84 9.16 -4.94
CA ALA A 110 -33.90 8.91 -3.96
C ALA A 110 -34.08 10.06 -2.94
N PRO A 111 -35.31 10.27 -2.40
CA PRO A 111 -35.62 11.42 -1.56
C PRO A 111 -35.04 11.31 -0.12
N PRO A 112 -34.78 12.44 0.56
CA PRO A 112 -34.14 12.44 1.87
C PRO A 112 -35.11 12.11 3.01
N VAL A 113 -34.68 11.24 3.93
CA VAL A 113 -35.41 10.87 5.15
C VAL A 113 -35.35 12.00 6.20
N ALA A 114 -36.51 12.44 6.66
CA ALA A 114 -36.67 13.52 7.64
C ALA A 114 -36.21 13.13 9.06
N LYS A 115 -35.36 13.96 9.68
CA LYS A 115 -34.99 13.84 11.10
C LYS A 115 -35.97 14.61 11.99
N SER A 116 -36.64 13.91 12.90
CA SER A 116 -37.52 14.51 13.90
C SER A 116 -36.73 15.38 14.91
N ARG A 117 -37.16 16.64 15.07
CA ARG A 117 -36.68 17.57 16.10
C ARG A 117 -37.53 17.43 17.35
N ARG A 118 -36.93 17.00 18.47
CA ARG A 118 -37.58 17.07 19.78
C ARG A 118 -37.14 18.35 20.50
N ARG A 119 -38.06 19.31 20.62
CA ARG A 119 -37.95 20.53 21.46
C ARG A 119 -38.16 20.19 22.94
N ARG A 120 -37.43 20.85 23.82
CA ARG A 120 -37.98 21.29 25.12
C ARG A 120 -37.28 22.57 25.64
N ARG A 121 -38.07 23.65 25.73
CA ARG A 121 -37.89 24.86 26.56
C ARG A 121 -37.82 24.42 28.05
N GLY A 122 -37.19 25.07 29.03
CA GLY A 122 -36.86 26.47 29.29
C GLY A 122 -37.51 26.89 30.64
N ARG A 123 -36.71 27.31 31.64
CA ARG A 123 -37.00 28.08 32.90
C ARG A 123 -35.76 27.93 33.81
N GLY A 124 -35.17 28.90 34.52
CA GLY A 124 -35.44 30.31 34.78
C GLY A 124 -35.14 30.67 36.26
N ARG A 125 -34.03 31.41 36.49
CA ARG A 125 -33.69 32.39 37.58
C ARG A 125 -33.62 32.03 39.10
N GLY A 126 -32.63 32.69 39.74
CA GLY A 126 -32.54 33.09 41.17
C GLY A 126 -31.53 32.25 41.97
N GLY A 127 -30.59 32.73 42.79
CA GLY A 127 -30.25 34.04 43.35
C GLY A 127 -29.62 33.84 44.75
N ALA A 128 -28.54 34.58 45.06
CA ALA A 128 -27.97 34.90 46.38
C ALA A 128 -27.13 33.87 47.20
N THR A 129 -25.98 34.38 47.67
CA THR A 129 -25.02 33.92 48.71
C THR A 129 -25.58 34.08 50.15
N PRO A 130 -24.98 33.48 51.22
CA PRO A 130 -23.85 34.11 51.93
C PRO A 130 -22.79 33.16 52.56
N THR A 131 -21.81 33.81 53.16
CA THR A 131 -20.48 33.54 53.77
C THR A 131 -20.39 32.67 55.04
N VAL A 132 -19.13 32.50 55.54
CA VAL A 132 -18.63 32.28 56.94
C VAL A 132 -18.10 30.82 57.20
N VAL A 133 -16.97 30.47 57.85
CA VAL A 133 -15.76 31.09 58.49
C VAL A 133 -14.70 29.97 58.74
N ALA A 134 -13.42 30.34 58.93
CA ALA A 134 -12.26 29.49 59.29
C ALA A 134 -12.07 29.26 60.81
N PRO A 135 -11.09 28.43 61.24
CA PRO A 135 -10.01 28.92 62.14
C PRO A 135 -8.60 28.41 61.73
N ALA A 136 -7.49 29.20 61.77
CA ALA A 136 -6.59 29.61 62.89
C ALA A 136 -5.94 28.41 63.64
N HIS A 137 -4.64 28.30 64.03
CA HIS A 137 -3.43 29.15 64.11
C HIS A 137 -2.15 28.27 64.32
N ALA A 138 -0.99 28.68 63.77
CA ALA A 138 0.42 28.76 64.28
C ALA A 138 1.10 27.63 65.15
N PRO A 139 2.46 27.51 65.26
CA PRO A 139 3.50 28.54 65.04
C PRO A 139 4.76 28.12 64.24
N ALA A 140 5.59 29.14 63.98
CA ALA A 140 6.84 29.15 63.22
C ALA A 140 8.09 28.80 64.05
N ILE A 141 9.10 28.24 63.39
CA ILE A 141 10.51 28.30 63.81
C ILE A 141 11.37 28.48 62.55
N SER A 142 12.15 29.57 62.50
CA SER A 142 13.35 29.72 61.65
C SER A 142 14.59 29.56 62.53
N PRO A 143 15.69 29.03 61.98
CA PRO A 143 16.88 29.89 61.90
C PRO A 143 17.69 29.74 60.61
N ASP A 144 18.48 30.78 60.38
CA ASP A 144 19.38 31.08 59.27
C ASP A 144 20.51 30.08 59.01
N GLY A 145 20.94 30.04 57.75
CA GLY A 145 22.24 29.54 57.30
C GLY A 145 22.39 29.65 55.76
N PRO A 146 23.44 30.32 55.23
CA PRO A 146 23.56 30.58 53.80
C PRO A 146 23.94 29.30 53.04
N ARG A 147 23.03 28.81 52.18
CA ARG A 147 23.33 27.73 51.24
C ARG A 147 23.95 28.30 49.95
N PRO A 148 25.01 27.67 49.39
CA PRO A 148 25.67 28.18 48.19
C PRO A 148 24.71 28.28 47.02
N ALA A 149 24.71 29.42 46.33
CA ALA A 149 23.94 29.64 45.12
C ALA A 149 24.36 28.60 44.06
N LEU A 150 23.50 27.60 43.83
CA LEU A 150 23.55 26.78 42.63
C LEU A 150 23.37 27.73 41.44
N GLN A 151 24.48 28.06 40.76
CA GLN A 151 24.48 28.76 39.50
C GLN A 151 23.51 28.04 38.56
N ARG A 152 22.34 28.65 38.35
CA ARG A 152 21.41 28.24 37.30
C ARG A 152 22.18 28.36 36.00
N ARG A 153 22.58 27.21 35.45
CA ARG A 153 23.07 27.11 34.08
C ARG A 153 22.06 27.85 33.20
N PRO A 154 22.51 28.72 32.28
CA PRO A 154 21.59 29.38 31.38
C PRO A 154 20.76 28.30 30.69
N ASN A 155 19.43 28.45 30.74
CA ASN A 155 18.50 27.62 29.99
C ASN A 155 19.10 27.46 28.60
N ARG A 156 19.39 26.22 28.21
CA ARG A 156 19.50 25.91 26.80
C ARG A 156 18.26 26.50 26.17
N VAL A 157 18.45 27.30 25.14
CA VAL A 157 17.37 27.80 24.31
C VAL A 157 16.62 26.55 23.85
N ASP A 158 15.51 26.25 24.51
CA ASP A 158 14.58 25.24 24.08
C ASP A 158 14.11 25.75 22.72
N ALA A 159 14.58 25.09 21.66
CA ALA A 159 14.09 25.35 20.32
C ALA A 159 12.58 25.24 20.37
N ASP A 160 11.90 26.32 19.99
CA ASP A 160 10.44 26.41 19.99
C ASP A 160 9.83 25.13 19.38
N PRO A 161 9.04 24.35 20.14
CA PRO A 161 8.35 23.17 19.62
C PRO A 161 7.43 23.47 18.43
N ALA A 162 7.14 24.75 18.14
CA ALA A 162 6.21 25.19 17.12
C ALA A 162 6.74 25.19 15.67
N ARG A 163 8.02 24.85 15.39
CA ARG A 163 8.51 24.72 14.01
C ARG A 163 9.43 23.52 13.79
N MET A 164 8.98 22.32 14.15
CA MET A 164 9.61 21.13 13.57
C MET A 164 9.34 21.10 12.05
N PRO A 165 10.38 20.93 11.21
CA PRO A 165 10.24 20.97 9.76
C PRO A 165 9.27 19.87 9.30
N ALA A 166 8.22 20.25 8.58
CA ALA A 166 7.28 19.31 8.00
C ALA A 166 7.73 18.95 6.58
N TYR A 167 7.62 17.67 6.24
CA TYR A 167 7.94 17.15 4.92
C TYR A 167 6.71 16.53 4.29
N ALA A 168 6.60 16.62 2.97
CA ALA A 168 5.50 16.06 2.24
C ALA A 168 5.95 15.14 1.11
N ALA A 169 5.30 13.98 1.00
CA ALA A 169 5.49 13.06 -0.11
C ALA A 169 4.14 12.76 -0.75
N LEU A 170 4.04 12.98 -2.05
CA LEU A 170 2.85 12.68 -2.85
C LEU A 170 3.20 11.64 -3.91
N ASP A 171 2.40 10.59 -4.01
CA ASP A 171 2.45 9.62 -5.12
C ASP A 171 1.15 9.64 -5.91
N LEU A 172 1.26 9.88 -7.21
CA LEU A 172 0.20 9.69 -8.18
C LEU A 172 0.46 8.41 -8.96
N GLY A 173 -0.19 7.33 -8.53
CA GLY A 173 -0.11 6.04 -9.17
C GLY A 173 -1.24 5.74 -10.14
N THR A 174 -1.15 4.57 -10.78
CA THR A 174 -2.15 4.04 -11.71
C THR A 174 -3.55 3.95 -11.10
N ASN A 175 -3.66 3.61 -9.82
CA ASN A 175 -4.94 3.42 -9.15
C ASN A 175 -5.26 4.49 -8.09
N ASN A 176 -4.26 4.90 -7.30
CA ASN A 176 -4.44 5.79 -6.16
C ASN A 176 -3.61 7.07 -6.30
N CYS A 177 -4.16 8.18 -5.82
CA CYS A 177 -3.42 9.40 -5.50
C CYS A 177 -3.32 9.50 -3.97
N ARG A 178 -2.11 9.64 -3.43
CA ARG A 178 -1.91 9.73 -1.99
C ARG A 178 -0.90 10.80 -1.63
N LEU A 179 -1.10 11.40 -0.47
CA LEU A 179 -0.22 12.40 0.13
C LEU A 179 0.04 12.00 1.59
N LEU A 180 1.29 12.17 2.02
CA LEU A 180 1.72 11.99 3.40
C LEU A 180 2.48 13.24 3.82
N ILE A 181 2.07 13.86 4.92
CA ILE A 181 2.80 14.97 5.55
C ILE A 181 3.28 14.49 6.91
N ALA A 182 4.57 14.64 7.19
CA ALA A 182 5.18 14.13 8.41
C ALA A 182 6.22 15.08 8.99
N THR A 183 6.42 14.98 10.31
CA THR A 183 7.50 15.64 11.04
C THR A 183 8.51 14.59 11.51
N PRO A 184 9.83 14.86 11.41
CA PRO A 184 10.83 13.96 11.99
C PRO A 184 10.65 13.86 13.51
N THR A 185 11.07 12.74 14.08
CA THR A 185 11.04 12.48 15.52
C THR A 185 12.39 11.94 16.00
N ARG A 186 12.46 10.68 16.44
CA ARG A 186 13.72 10.00 16.79
C ARG A 186 14.53 9.67 15.52
N PRO A 187 15.82 9.39 15.62
CA PRO A 187 16.65 9.01 14.47
C PRO A 187 16.00 7.92 13.61
N GLY A 188 15.78 8.23 12.33
CA GLY A 188 15.17 7.32 11.35
C GLY A 188 13.66 7.11 11.53
N GLN A 189 12.98 7.95 12.32
CA GLN A 189 11.53 7.88 12.54
C GLN A 189 10.88 9.24 12.33
N PHE A 190 9.65 9.22 11.85
CA PHE A 190 8.80 10.39 11.71
C PHE A 190 7.39 10.10 12.19
N ARG A 191 6.65 11.16 12.49
CA ARG A 191 5.23 11.11 12.83
C ARG A 191 4.43 11.74 11.70
N VAL A 192 3.47 11.00 11.18
CA VAL A 192 2.50 11.50 10.20
C VAL A 192 1.58 12.51 10.90
N ILE A 193 1.47 13.70 10.33
CA ILE A 193 0.63 14.81 10.83
C ILE A 193 -0.57 15.09 9.92
N ASP A 194 -0.50 14.71 8.65
CA ASP A 194 -1.62 14.74 7.72
C ASP A 194 -1.44 13.63 6.68
N ALA A 195 -2.55 13.12 6.16
CA ALA A 195 -2.55 12.14 5.09
C ALA A 195 -3.80 12.32 4.22
N PHE A 196 -3.65 11.97 2.95
CA PHE A 196 -4.75 11.88 2.01
C PHE A 196 -4.56 10.65 1.14
N SER A 197 -5.65 10.00 0.78
CA SER A 197 -5.67 8.88 -0.15
C SER A 197 -7.00 8.87 -0.86
N ARG A 198 -6.98 8.79 -2.19
CA ARG A 198 -8.17 8.68 -3.02
C ARG A 198 -7.90 7.73 -4.18
N ILE A 199 -8.87 6.86 -4.47
CA ILE A 199 -8.86 6.04 -5.67
C ILE A 199 -9.24 6.95 -6.85
N VAL A 200 -8.36 7.03 -7.84
CA VAL A 200 -8.52 7.87 -9.03
C VAL A 200 -8.61 7.04 -10.31
N ARG A 201 -8.10 5.80 -10.28
CA ARG A 201 -8.05 4.89 -11.44
C ARG A 201 -7.47 5.58 -12.68
N LEU A 202 -6.35 6.28 -12.52
CA LEU A 202 -5.72 7.07 -13.59
C LEU A 202 -5.36 6.23 -14.83
N GLY A 203 -4.93 4.98 -14.63
CA GLY A 203 -4.56 4.09 -15.72
C GLY A 203 -5.69 3.21 -16.26
N GLU A 204 -6.96 3.50 -15.95
CA GLU A 204 -8.08 2.75 -16.52
C GLU A 204 -8.10 2.88 -18.05
N GLY A 205 -8.19 1.75 -18.75
CA GLY A 205 -8.19 1.68 -20.20
C GLY A 205 -6.86 2.05 -20.88
N LEU A 206 -5.80 2.36 -20.11
CA LEU A 206 -4.50 2.77 -20.64
C LEU A 206 -3.87 1.64 -21.48
N GLY A 207 -3.94 0.40 -20.99
CA GLY A 207 -3.36 -0.74 -21.70
C GLY A 207 -3.94 -0.98 -23.10
N ARG A 208 -5.20 -0.56 -23.31
CA ARG A 208 -5.91 -0.71 -24.59
C ARG A 208 -5.77 0.51 -25.50
N THR A 209 -5.71 1.71 -24.93
CA THR A 209 -5.77 2.98 -25.68
C THR A 209 -4.41 3.64 -25.87
N GLY A 210 -3.42 3.31 -25.04
CA GLY A 210 -2.11 3.97 -25.01
C GLY A 210 -2.13 5.39 -24.45
N SER A 211 -3.27 5.89 -23.98
CA SER A 211 -3.43 7.25 -23.44
C SER A 211 -4.28 7.29 -22.17
N LEU A 212 -4.08 8.29 -21.33
CA LEU A 212 -4.92 8.56 -20.16
C LEU A 212 -6.29 9.05 -20.61
N ALA A 213 -7.35 8.45 -20.08
CA ALA A 213 -8.71 8.87 -20.36
C ALA A 213 -9.02 10.23 -19.72
N ALA A 214 -9.76 11.10 -20.43
CA ALA A 214 -10.12 12.44 -19.94
C ALA A 214 -10.77 12.41 -18.54
N GLY A 215 -11.76 11.53 -18.34
CA GLY A 215 -12.42 11.40 -17.03
C GLY A 215 -11.47 10.93 -15.91
N ALA A 216 -10.47 10.10 -16.23
CA ALA A 216 -9.47 9.66 -15.26
C ALA A 216 -8.51 10.81 -14.88
N MET A 217 -8.09 11.61 -15.87
CA MET A 217 -7.32 12.83 -15.64
C MET A 217 -8.08 13.84 -14.79
N ASP A 218 -9.38 14.07 -15.06
CA ASP A 218 -10.20 15.01 -14.30
C ASP A 218 -10.34 14.59 -12.83
N ARG A 219 -10.57 13.30 -12.56
CA ARG A 219 -10.62 12.77 -11.18
C ARG A 219 -9.27 12.91 -10.48
N ALA A 220 -8.17 12.70 -11.19
CA ALA A 220 -6.83 12.85 -10.64
C ALA A 220 -6.52 14.32 -10.31
N VAL A 221 -6.84 15.27 -11.20
CA VAL A 221 -6.70 16.72 -10.94
C VAL A 221 -7.51 17.12 -9.71
N ALA A 222 -8.77 16.71 -9.61
CA ALA A 222 -9.61 17.01 -8.44
C ALA A 222 -9.03 16.44 -7.12
N ALA A 223 -8.38 15.28 -7.15
CA ALA A 223 -7.69 14.74 -5.99
C ALA A 223 -6.42 15.55 -5.63
N LEU A 224 -5.67 15.98 -6.66
CA LEU A 224 -4.45 16.78 -6.53
C LEU A 224 -4.74 18.20 -6.04
N GLU A 225 -5.88 18.80 -6.39
CA GLU A 225 -6.34 20.07 -5.81
C GLU A 225 -6.47 20.00 -4.29
N ILE A 226 -7.04 18.90 -3.77
CA ILE A 226 -7.14 18.66 -2.32
C ILE A 226 -5.74 18.54 -1.69
N CYS A 227 -4.82 17.84 -2.37
CA CYS A 227 -3.43 17.75 -1.94
C CYS A 227 -2.75 19.13 -1.92
N SER A 228 -2.96 19.96 -2.95
CA SER A 228 -2.42 21.32 -3.04
C SER A 228 -2.89 22.20 -1.88
N GLN A 229 -4.19 22.14 -1.56
CA GLN A 229 -4.76 22.84 -0.41
C GLN A 229 -4.11 22.38 0.91
N LYS A 230 -3.94 21.07 1.12
CA LYS A 230 -3.28 20.52 2.31
C LYS A 230 -1.82 20.95 2.45
N LEU A 231 -1.10 21.04 1.33
CA LEU A 231 0.28 21.53 1.30
C LEU A 231 0.35 23.02 1.63
N SER A 232 -0.53 23.84 1.03
CA SER A 232 -0.58 25.28 1.25
C SER A 232 -0.96 25.69 2.68
N ALA A 233 -1.69 24.83 3.40
CA ALA A 233 -2.13 25.09 4.76
C ALA A 233 -1.01 24.92 5.81
N ARG A 234 0.22 24.59 5.40
CA ARG A 234 1.33 24.24 6.31
C ARG A 234 2.66 24.77 5.80
N GLU A 235 3.57 25.08 6.71
CA GLU A 235 4.96 25.35 6.38
C GLU A 235 5.69 24.03 6.09
N ILE A 236 5.83 23.70 4.81
CA ILE A 236 6.54 22.49 4.35
C ILE A 236 8.00 22.85 4.04
N SER A 237 8.94 22.23 4.75
CA SER A 237 10.37 22.41 4.55
C SER A 237 10.89 21.69 3.31
N GLY A 238 10.26 20.57 2.93
CA GLY A 238 10.59 19.84 1.72
C GLY A 238 9.41 19.02 1.22
N ALA A 239 9.12 19.11 -0.07
CA ALA A 239 8.08 18.34 -0.73
C ALA A 239 8.65 17.61 -1.94
N ARG A 240 8.31 16.33 -2.11
CA ARG A 240 8.52 15.60 -3.36
C ARG A 240 7.21 14.98 -3.84
N LEU A 241 6.85 15.31 -5.06
CA LEU A 241 5.59 14.91 -5.69
C LEU A 241 5.93 14.10 -6.93
N ILE A 242 5.53 12.83 -6.96
CA ILE A 242 5.92 11.89 -8.00
C ILE A 242 4.68 11.35 -8.73
N ALA A 243 4.84 11.03 -10.01
CA ALA A 243 3.92 10.24 -10.80
C ALA A 243 4.64 8.98 -11.30
N THR A 244 3.91 7.85 -11.34
CA THR A 244 4.50 6.53 -11.64
C THR A 244 4.04 5.96 -12.98
N GLU A 245 3.85 4.64 -13.07
CA GLU A 245 3.66 3.86 -14.30
C GLU A 245 2.59 4.42 -15.24
N ALA A 246 1.44 4.88 -14.74
CA ALA A 246 0.39 5.38 -15.64
C ALA A 246 0.84 6.61 -16.46
N CYS A 247 1.44 7.61 -15.82
CA CYS A 247 1.94 8.79 -16.53
C CYS A 247 3.16 8.46 -17.39
N ARG A 248 4.02 7.54 -16.94
CA ARG A 248 5.20 7.11 -17.70
C ARG A 248 4.84 6.37 -18.99
N SER A 249 3.78 5.56 -18.96
CA SER A 249 3.41 4.68 -20.07
C SER A 249 2.41 5.29 -21.05
N ALA A 250 1.76 6.40 -20.69
CA ALA A 250 0.79 7.06 -21.55
C ALA A 250 1.43 8.03 -22.55
N ALA A 251 0.97 8.02 -23.79
CA ALA A 251 1.41 8.94 -24.84
C ALA A 251 1.16 10.41 -24.47
N ASN A 252 0.06 10.70 -23.77
CA ASN A 252 -0.31 12.03 -23.25
C ASN A 252 0.09 12.24 -21.78
N GLY A 253 1.02 11.43 -21.25
CA GLY A 253 1.45 11.53 -19.85
C GLY A 253 2.11 12.86 -19.51
N ALA A 254 3.00 13.36 -20.37
CA ALA A 254 3.68 14.64 -20.16
C ALA A 254 2.70 15.83 -20.20
N GLU A 255 1.79 15.85 -21.17
CA GLU A 255 0.71 16.85 -21.27
C GLU A 255 -0.15 16.87 -20.00
N PHE A 256 -0.48 15.70 -19.46
CA PHE A 256 -1.22 15.60 -18.22
C PHE A 256 -0.47 16.20 -17.02
N ILE A 257 0.85 15.99 -16.92
CA ILE A 257 1.67 16.63 -15.87
C ILE A 257 1.68 18.15 -16.01
N GLU A 258 1.80 18.68 -17.22
CA GLU A 258 1.70 20.13 -17.47
C GLU A 258 0.34 20.68 -17.05
N ARG A 259 -0.74 19.96 -17.35
CA ARG A 259 -2.09 20.29 -16.88
C ARG A 259 -2.17 20.31 -15.36
N VAL A 260 -1.62 19.31 -14.67
CA VAL A 260 -1.59 19.27 -13.20
C VAL A 260 -0.88 20.50 -12.63
N GLN A 261 0.27 20.87 -13.19
CA GLN A 261 1.01 22.06 -12.75
C GLN A 261 0.19 23.34 -12.96
N ARG A 262 -0.47 23.48 -14.10
CA ARG A 262 -1.31 24.64 -14.44
C ARG A 262 -2.52 24.78 -13.52
N ASP A 263 -3.22 23.68 -13.29
CA ASP A 263 -4.53 23.68 -12.62
C ASP A 263 -4.39 23.66 -11.08
N THR A 264 -3.32 23.04 -10.56
CA THR A 264 -3.16 22.82 -9.11
C THR A 264 -1.94 23.51 -8.50
N GLY A 265 -1.01 23.99 -9.33
CA GLY A 265 0.29 24.52 -8.90
C GLY A 265 1.32 23.45 -8.51
N LEU A 266 0.97 22.16 -8.57
CA LEU A 266 1.85 21.07 -8.14
C LEU A 266 2.79 20.60 -9.26
N ALA A 267 4.10 20.68 -8.98
CA ALA A 267 5.15 20.18 -9.87
C ALA A 267 5.41 18.70 -9.59
N LEU A 268 4.81 17.81 -10.38
CA LEU A 268 5.05 16.37 -10.29
C LEU A 268 6.19 15.97 -11.23
N GLU A 269 7.10 15.12 -10.74
CA GLU A 269 8.08 14.44 -11.59
C GLU A 269 7.58 13.03 -11.98
N ILE A 270 7.79 12.60 -13.21
CA ILE A 270 7.60 11.19 -13.58
C ILE A 270 8.87 10.43 -13.19
N VAL A 271 8.77 9.55 -12.19
CA VAL A 271 9.91 8.79 -11.71
C VAL A 271 10.24 7.60 -12.62
N THR A 272 11.50 7.16 -12.57
CA THR A 272 11.92 5.93 -13.26
C THR A 272 11.51 4.69 -12.45
N ARG A 273 11.41 3.54 -13.12
CA ARG A 273 11.16 2.24 -12.48
C ARG A 273 12.24 1.87 -11.45
N GLU A 274 13.50 2.21 -11.72
CA GLU A 274 14.59 1.99 -10.75
C GLU A 274 14.36 2.83 -9.48
N THR A 275 14.00 4.10 -9.67
CA THR A 275 13.72 5.02 -8.56
C THR A 275 12.57 4.49 -7.70
N GLU A 276 11.48 4.00 -8.31
CA GLU A 276 10.35 3.39 -7.58
C GLU A 276 10.80 2.17 -6.75
N ALA A 277 11.53 1.23 -7.36
CA ALA A 277 12.03 0.05 -6.66
C ALA A 277 12.95 0.42 -5.47
N ARG A 278 13.85 1.41 -5.67
CA ARG A 278 14.73 1.91 -4.60
C ARG A 278 13.94 2.58 -3.48
N LEU A 279 12.96 3.42 -3.81
CA LEU A 279 12.11 4.11 -2.83
C LEU A 279 11.26 3.12 -2.03
N ALA A 280 10.73 2.07 -2.67
CA ALA A 280 10.00 1.00 -2.00
C ALA A 280 10.88 0.31 -0.94
N VAL A 281 12.13 -0.02 -1.29
CA VAL A 281 13.12 -0.58 -0.34
C VAL A 281 13.44 0.40 0.78
N SER A 282 13.70 1.67 0.46
CA SER A 282 13.97 2.72 1.46
C SER A 282 12.81 2.88 2.45
N GLY A 283 11.57 2.91 1.98
CA GLY A 283 10.37 3.09 2.80
C GLY A 283 10.04 1.89 3.69
N CYS A 284 10.37 0.68 3.24
CA CYS A 284 10.08 -0.54 3.99
C CYS A 284 11.24 -0.99 4.90
N GLY A 285 12.42 -0.36 4.83
CA GLY A 285 13.63 -0.94 5.40
C GLY A 285 13.61 -1.18 6.91
N SER A 286 12.82 -0.41 7.66
CA SER A 286 12.60 -0.64 9.11
C SER A 286 11.84 -1.93 9.44
N LEU A 287 11.21 -2.56 8.45
CA LEU A 287 10.44 -3.80 8.58
C LEU A 287 11.21 -5.03 8.12
N VAL A 288 12.42 -4.90 7.58
CA VAL A 288 13.25 -6.08 7.31
C VAL A 288 13.65 -6.73 8.64
N ASP A 289 13.49 -8.06 8.72
CA ASP A 289 13.95 -8.79 9.90
C ASP A 289 15.46 -8.69 10.06
N ARG A 290 15.92 -8.37 11.28
CA ARG A 290 17.34 -8.17 11.58
C ARG A 290 18.14 -9.48 11.54
N SER A 291 17.48 -10.62 11.76
CA SER A 291 18.08 -11.95 11.64
C SER A 291 18.06 -12.51 10.22
N ALA A 292 17.38 -11.85 9.27
CA ALA A 292 17.29 -12.34 7.92
C ALA A 292 18.66 -12.29 7.21
N LYS A 293 18.93 -13.34 6.42
CA LYS A 293 20.08 -13.44 5.51
C LYS A 293 19.70 -13.00 4.10
N GLY A 294 18.42 -13.04 3.76
CA GLY A 294 17.91 -12.52 2.49
C GLY A 294 16.43 -12.19 2.57
N ALA A 295 15.98 -11.32 1.68
CA ALA A 295 14.56 -11.00 1.53
C ALA A 295 14.23 -10.66 0.08
N VAL A 296 13.00 -10.93 -0.32
CA VAL A 296 12.42 -10.37 -1.54
C VAL A 296 11.38 -9.34 -1.14
N LEU A 297 11.66 -8.09 -1.50
CA LEU A 297 10.70 -7.00 -1.37
C LEU A 297 9.92 -6.87 -2.67
N PHE A 298 8.62 -6.62 -2.58
CA PHE A 298 7.82 -6.29 -3.73
C PHE A 298 6.74 -5.26 -3.42
N ASP A 299 6.45 -4.40 -4.41
CA ASP A 299 5.35 -3.45 -4.41
C ASP A 299 4.38 -3.81 -5.53
N ILE A 300 3.17 -4.25 -5.17
CA ILE A 300 2.12 -4.54 -6.15
C ILE A 300 1.32 -3.26 -6.39
N GLY A 301 1.68 -2.55 -7.45
CA GLY A 301 1.03 -1.34 -7.90
C GLY A 301 -0.23 -1.60 -8.73
N GLY A 302 -0.82 -0.52 -9.24
CA GLY A 302 -1.95 -0.62 -10.17
C GLY A 302 -1.51 -1.01 -11.58
N GLY A 303 -0.39 -0.48 -12.07
CA GLY A 303 0.08 -0.68 -13.44
C GLY A 303 1.35 -1.51 -13.55
N SER A 304 2.19 -1.48 -12.52
CA SER A 304 3.46 -2.18 -12.43
C SER A 304 3.58 -2.94 -11.10
N THR A 305 4.57 -3.83 -11.04
CA THR A 305 4.98 -4.53 -9.84
C THR A 305 6.49 -4.47 -9.73
N GLU A 306 7.01 -3.77 -8.73
CA GLU A 306 8.44 -3.68 -8.46
C GLU A 306 8.87 -4.85 -7.58
N ILE A 307 10.01 -5.47 -7.90
CA ILE A 307 10.60 -6.57 -7.13
C ILE A 307 12.08 -6.29 -6.90
N ALA A 308 12.53 -6.39 -5.66
CA ALA A 308 13.93 -6.20 -5.27
C ALA A 308 14.41 -7.35 -4.37
N LEU A 309 15.53 -7.96 -4.75
CA LEU A 309 16.21 -9.00 -3.99
C LEU A 309 17.28 -8.37 -3.10
N LEU A 310 17.18 -8.62 -1.80
CA LEU A 310 18.06 -8.08 -0.77
C LEU A 310 18.96 -9.19 -0.23
N ASP A 311 20.28 -9.04 -0.37
CA ASP A 311 21.26 -9.90 0.29
C ASP A 311 21.70 -9.27 1.61
N LEU A 312 21.32 -9.90 2.71
CA LEU A 312 21.50 -9.38 4.07
C LEU A 312 22.53 -10.19 4.86
N ARG A 313 23.30 -11.09 4.22
CA ARG A 313 24.32 -11.92 4.88
C ARG A 313 25.40 -11.10 5.57
N ARG A 314 25.65 -9.87 5.10
CA ARG A 314 26.59 -8.91 5.70
C ARG A 314 25.95 -8.02 6.78
N GLY A 315 24.70 -8.30 7.15
CA GLY A 315 23.89 -7.52 8.08
C GLY A 315 23.18 -6.34 7.41
N ALA A 316 21.94 -6.09 7.82
CA ALA A 316 21.17 -4.94 7.33
C ALA A 316 21.83 -3.61 7.78
N SER A 317 22.22 -2.79 6.81
CA SER A 317 22.78 -1.46 7.08
C SER A 317 21.67 -0.38 7.12
N ARG A 318 22.01 0.83 7.56
CA ARG A 318 21.07 1.98 7.58
C ARG A 318 20.53 2.34 6.19
N ARG A 319 21.22 1.99 5.10
CA ARG A 319 20.77 2.20 3.72
C ARG A 319 20.48 0.85 3.08
N LEU A 320 19.25 0.37 3.26
CA LEU A 320 18.85 -0.96 2.79
C LEU A 320 18.96 -1.11 1.26
N SER A 321 18.77 -0.01 0.52
CA SER A 321 18.95 0.04 -0.94
C SER A 321 20.33 -0.42 -1.43
N ASN A 322 21.36 -0.38 -0.57
CA ASN A 322 22.71 -0.85 -0.93
C ASN A 322 22.84 -2.38 -0.90
N HIS A 323 21.85 -3.07 -0.34
CA HIS A 323 21.79 -4.53 -0.28
C HIS A 323 20.99 -5.12 -1.44
N ILE A 324 20.47 -4.28 -2.35
CA ILE A 324 19.80 -4.73 -3.57
C ILE A 324 20.83 -5.41 -4.46
N VAL A 325 20.72 -6.73 -4.60
CA VAL A 325 21.58 -7.51 -5.50
C VAL A 325 20.97 -7.66 -6.89
N ALA A 326 19.65 -7.56 -7.00
CA ALA A 326 18.92 -7.49 -8.26
C ALA A 326 17.56 -6.82 -8.04
N TRP A 327 17.04 -6.18 -9.06
CA TRP A 327 15.69 -5.62 -9.07
C TRP A 327 15.08 -5.69 -10.48
N THR A 328 13.76 -5.67 -10.55
CA THR A 328 12.98 -5.52 -11.79
C THR A 328 11.69 -4.75 -11.51
N SER A 329 11.09 -4.20 -12.54
CA SER A 329 9.72 -3.65 -12.51
C SER A 329 8.95 -4.30 -13.65
N LEU A 330 8.01 -5.16 -13.28
CA LEU A 330 7.17 -5.87 -14.21
C LEU A 330 6.09 -4.89 -14.70
N PRO A 331 5.79 -4.85 -16.02
CA PRO A 331 4.73 -4.00 -16.57
C PRO A 331 3.34 -4.61 -16.33
N VAL A 332 3.09 -5.08 -15.11
CA VAL A 332 1.83 -5.66 -14.65
C VAL A 332 1.55 -5.25 -13.22
N GLY A 333 0.34 -4.78 -12.97
CA GLY A 333 -0.19 -4.48 -11.65
C GLY A 333 -1.65 -4.89 -11.58
N VAL A 334 -2.32 -4.60 -10.46
CA VAL A 334 -3.68 -5.11 -10.23
C VAL A 334 -4.70 -4.61 -11.25
N VAL A 335 -4.55 -3.37 -11.76
CA VAL A 335 -5.46 -2.78 -12.75
C VAL A 335 -5.21 -3.43 -14.11
N THR A 336 -3.95 -3.44 -14.56
CA THR A 336 -3.62 -3.94 -15.90
C THR A 336 -3.87 -5.44 -16.04
N LEU A 337 -3.66 -6.23 -14.99
CA LEU A 337 -3.98 -7.65 -15.00
C LEU A 337 -5.49 -7.91 -14.92
N ALA A 338 -6.23 -7.16 -14.10
CA ALA A 338 -7.69 -7.28 -14.04
C ALA A 338 -8.35 -6.91 -15.38
N GLU A 339 -7.89 -5.85 -16.06
CA GLU A 339 -8.41 -5.45 -17.37
C GLU A 339 -8.22 -6.53 -18.45
N ARG A 340 -7.10 -7.27 -18.41
CA ARG A 340 -6.82 -8.35 -19.37
C ARG A 340 -7.68 -9.60 -19.15
N HIS A 341 -8.15 -9.84 -17.93
CA HIS A 341 -8.80 -11.09 -17.53
C HIS A 341 -10.20 -10.90 -16.91
N GLY A 342 -10.76 -9.69 -16.94
CA GLY A 342 -12.12 -9.35 -16.49
C GLY A 342 -12.23 -8.89 -15.02
N GLY A 343 -11.49 -9.50 -14.09
CA GLY A 343 -11.35 -9.07 -12.69
C GLY A 343 -12.59 -9.26 -11.79
N ARG A 344 -13.80 -8.99 -12.31
CA ARG A 344 -15.08 -9.14 -11.57
C ARG A 344 -15.41 -10.60 -11.30
N ASP A 345 -15.44 -11.42 -12.35
CA ASP A 345 -15.76 -12.84 -12.30
C ASP A 345 -14.53 -13.60 -12.82
N VAL A 346 -13.78 -14.21 -11.90
CA VAL A 346 -12.50 -14.86 -12.21
C VAL A 346 -12.61 -16.32 -11.78
N PRO A 347 -12.97 -17.23 -12.69
CA PRO A 347 -13.02 -18.65 -12.37
C PRO A 347 -11.59 -19.21 -12.14
N PRO A 348 -11.45 -20.37 -11.48
CA PRO A 348 -10.15 -20.92 -11.08
C PRO A 348 -9.12 -21.03 -12.21
N GLU A 349 -9.56 -21.39 -13.42
CA GLU A 349 -8.71 -21.51 -14.61
C GLU A 349 -8.22 -20.16 -15.14
N VAL A 350 -8.98 -19.09 -14.96
CA VAL A 350 -8.53 -17.72 -15.29
C VAL A 350 -7.59 -17.22 -14.21
N PHE A 351 -7.87 -17.51 -12.93
CA PHE A 351 -6.96 -17.17 -11.84
C PHE A 351 -5.59 -17.82 -12.01
N GLU A 352 -5.53 -19.11 -12.34
CA GLU A 352 -4.26 -19.80 -12.63
C GLU A 352 -3.56 -19.23 -13.87
N ARG A 353 -4.30 -18.80 -14.89
CA ARG A 353 -3.74 -18.12 -16.08
C ARG A 353 -3.11 -16.78 -15.73
N MET A 354 -3.76 -15.98 -14.87
CA MET A 354 -3.19 -14.75 -14.35
C MET A 354 -1.86 -15.01 -13.62
N ILE A 355 -1.79 -16.07 -12.80
CA ILE A 355 -0.56 -16.45 -12.10
C ILE A 355 0.55 -16.77 -13.09
N ARG A 356 0.28 -17.66 -14.06
CA ARG A 356 1.27 -18.10 -15.06
C ARG A 356 1.79 -16.95 -15.92
N GLU A 357 0.92 -16.02 -16.32
CA GLU A 357 1.33 -14.82 -17.06
C GLU A 357 2.38 -14.02 -16.26
N VAL A 358 2.19 -13.86 -14.96
CA VAL A 358 3.14 -13.13 -14.10
C VAL A 358 4.41 -13.96 -13.86
N GLU A 359 4.31 -15.28 -13.69
CA GLU A 359 5.47 -16.18 -13.59
C GLU A 359 6.35 -16.11 -14.85
N GLU A 360 5.75 -16.05 -16.04
CA GLU A 360 6.46 -15.88 -17.32
C GLU A 360 7.16 -14.53 -17.43
N MET A 361 6.62 -13.47 -16.80
CA MET A 361 7.32 -12.18 -16.72
C MET A 361 8.49 -12.25 -15.74
N ILE A 362 8.31 -12.92 -14.60
CA ILE A 362 9.37 -13.10 -13.59
C ILE A 362 10.49 -14.00 -14.13
N SER A 363 10.19 -15.04 -14.90
CA SER A 363 11.21 -15.94 -15.45
C SER A 363 12.20 -15.23 -16.39
N LYS A 364 11.78 -14.11 -16.99
CA LYS A 364 12.61 -13.24 -17.85
C LYS A 364 13.51 -12.30 -17.05
N PHE A 365 13.39 -12.25 -15.72
CA PHE A 365 14.22 -11.41 -14.86
C PHE A 365 15.60 -12.05 -14.64
N PRO A 366 16.70 -11.50 -15.22
CA PRO A 366 18.02 -12.16 -15.19
C PRO A 366 18.63 -12.30 -13.78
N GLY A 367 18.08 -11.63 -12.78
CA GLY A 367 18.55 -11.65 -11.39
C GLY A 367 17.72 -12.52 -10.44
N ALA A 368 16.66 -13.19 -10.90
CA ALA A 368 15.71 -13.87 -10.02
C ALA A 368 16.34 -14.96 -9.13
N GLY A 369 17.40 -15.61 -9.60
CA GLY A 369 18.10 -16.68 -8.88
C GLY A 369 19.19 -16.23 -7.89
N LYS A 370 19.45 -14.92 -7.73
CA LYS A 370 20.60 -14.44 -6.91
C LYS A 370 20.54 -14.81 -5.42
N LEU A 371 19.37 -15.18 -4.91
CA LEU A 371 19.17 -15.63 -3.51
C LEU A 371 18.77 -17.12 -3.43
N GLY A 372 19.01 -17.91 -4.49
CA GLY A 372 18.51 -19.28 -4.61
C GLY A 372 18.93 -20.21 -3.46
N ASP A 373 20.09 -19.99 -2.84
CA ASP A 373 20.59 -20.72 -1.67
C ASP A 373 19.82 -20.42 -0.37
N LEU A 374 19.10 -19.30 -0.32
CA LEU A 374 18.35 -18.85 0.86
C LEU A 374 16.84 -19.13 0.76
N VAL A 375 16.30 -19.23 -0.46
CA VAL A 375 14.87 -19.45 -0.71
C VAL A 375 14.36 -20.69 0.04
N GLY A 376 13.21 -20.57 0.72
CA GLY A 376 12.64 -21.61 1.56
C GLY A 376 13.30 -21.81 2.95
N GLY A 377 14.47 -21.21 3.20
CA GLY A 377 15.21 -21.32 4.46
C GLY A 377 14.68 -20.40 5.58
N GLU A 378 15.18 -20.61 6.81
CA GLU A 378 14.74 -19.86 8.01
C GLU A 378 15.19 -18.40 8.03
N GLY A 379 16.24 -18.06 7.29
CA GLY A 379 16.78 -16.70 7.17
C GLY A 379 16.20 -15.92 5.99
N PHE A 380 15.13 -16.40 5.36
CA PHE A 380 14.53 -15.81 4.16
C PHE A 380 13.05 -15.49 4.37
N HIS A 381 12.62 -14.31 3.94
CA HIS A 381 11.22 -13.91 3.99
C HIS A 381 10.84 -13.00 2.82
N LEU A 382 9.53 -12.90 2.60
CA LEU A 382 8.95 -11.92 1.70
C LEU A 382 8.58 -10.64 2.46
N LEU A 383 8.71 -9.49 1.82
CA LEU A 383 8.26 -8.20 2.34
C LEU A 383 7.41 -7.51 1.28
N GLY A 384 6.10 -7.62 1.41
CA GLY A 384 5.16 -7.03 0.47
C GLY A 384 4.68 -5.66 0.93
N THR A 385 4.46 -4.74 0.00
CA THR A 385 3.79 -3.46 0.26
C THR A 385 2.60 -3.21 -0.67
N SER A 386 1.91 -2.08 -0.46
CA SER A 386 0.74 -1.58 -1.20
C SER A 386 -0.57 -2.34 -0.89
N GLY A 387 -1.59 -2.06 -1.70
CA GLY A 387 -2.99 -2.38 -1.42
C GLY A 387 -3.28 -3.86 -1.28
N THR A 388 -2.62 -4.72 -2.07
CA THR A 388 -2.89 -6.16 -2.10
C THR A 388 -2.62 -6.81 -0.74
N VAL A 389 -1.38 -6.75 -0.27
CA VAL A 389 -0.97 -7.42 0.99
C VAL A 389 -1.59 -6.76 2.21
N THR A 390 -1.81 -5.44 2.20
CA THR A 390 -2.49 -4.73 3.28
C THR A 390 -3.98 -5.07 3.36
N THR A 391 -4.62 -5.34 2.22
CA THR A 391 -6.01 -5.82 2.17
C THR A 391 -6.09 -7.25 2.71
N LEU A 392 -5.19 -8.15 2.29
CA LEU A 392 -5.13 -9.53 2.82
C LEU A 392 -4.93 -9.55 4.34
N ALA A 393 -4.05 -8.68 4.86
CA ALA A 393 -3.86 -8.51 6.30
C ALA A 393 -5.14 -8.05 7.01
N GLY A 394 -5.87 -7.09 6.43
CA GLY A 394 -7.15 -6.63 6.98
C GLY A 394 -8.20 -7.74 7.02
N VAL A 395 -8.27 -8.57 5.98
CA VAL A 395 -9.17 -9.74 5.91
C VAL A 395 -8.77 -10.81 6.94
N GLN A 396 -7.47 -11.10 7.08
CA GLN A 396 -6.96 -12.05 8.08
C GLN A 396 -7.28 -11.63 9.52
N LEU A 397 -7.18 -10.33 9.79
CA LEU A 397 -7.48 -9.75 11.09
C LEU A 397 -8.99 -9.52 11.32
N GLU A 398 -9.82 -9.83 10.32
CA GLU A 398 -11.28 -9.64 10.34
C GLU A 398 -11.68 -8.21 10.76
N LEU A 399 -10.96 -7.21 10.25
CA LEU A 399 -11.19 -5.83 10.66
C LEU A 399 -12.53 -5.31 10.12
N GLU A 400 -13.35 -4.74 11.01
CA GLU A 400 -14.57 -4.00 10.65
C GLU A 400 -14.26 -2.71 9.86
N ARG A 401 -13.03 -2.22 9.99
CA ARG A 401 -12.49 -1.08 9.24
C ARG A 401 -10.97 -1.18 9.20
N TYR A 402 -10.38 -0.84 8.06
CA TYR A 402 -8.93 -0.78 7.91
C TYR A 402 -8.26 0.05 9.03
N ASP A 403 -7.31 -0.58 9.75
CA ASP A 403 -6.48 0.06 10.78
C ASP A 403 -5.00 -0.25 10.51
N ARG A 404 -4.30 0.76 9.98
CA ARG A 404 -2.86 0.71 9.70
C ARG A 404 -2.02 0.20 10.87
N ARG A 405 -2.39 0.53 12.12
CA ARG A 405 -1.59 0.16 13.31
C ARG A 405 -1.58 -1.33 13.58
N GLN A 406 -2.58 -2.05 13.08
CA GLN A 406 -2.70 -3.50 13.21
C GLN A 406 -2.12 -4.23 11.98
N VAL A 407 -2.15 -3.57 10.82
CA VAL A 407 -1.70 -4.13 9.53
C VAL A 407 -0.19 -3.96 9.31
N ASP A 408 0.36 -2.78 9.60
CA ASP A 408 1.76 -2.46 9.31
C ASP A 408 2.73 -3.31 10.15
N GLY A 409 3.60 -4.06 9.46
CA GLY A 409 4.57 -4.95 10.06
C GLY A 409 4.03 -6.33 10.46
N LEU A 410 2.77 -6.64 10.17
CA LEU A 410 2.15 -7.95 10.44
C LEU A 410 2.91 -9.06 9.69
N TRP A 411 3.15 -10.17 10.38
CA TRP A 411 3.65 -11.40 9.78
C TRP A 411 2.50 -12.32 9.42
N LEU A 412 2.53 -12.84 8.20
CA LEU A 412 1.61 -13.85 7.69
C LEU A 412 2.41 -15.12 7.37
N ALA A 413 1.97 -16.27 7.89
CA ALA A 413 2.55 -17.55 7.52
C ALA A 413 2.10 -17.93 6.11
N SER A 414 2.96 -18.65 5.37
CA SER A 414 2.65 -19.12 4.00
C SER A 414 1.29 -19.83 3.93
N ALA A 415 1.03 -20.75 4.85
CA ALA A 415 -0.24 -21.48 4.92
C ALA A 415 -1.46 -20.59 5.25
N ASP A 416 -1.27 -19.44 5.92
CA ASP A 416 -2.36 -18.49 6.16
C ASP A 416 -2.70 -17.75 4.87
N ILE A 417 -1.70 -17.39 4.08
CA ILE A 417 -1.88 -16.74 2.79
C ILE A 417 -2.60 -17.69 1.83
N ASP A 418 -2.23 -18.97 1.78
CA ASP A 418 -2.91 -19.98 0.94
C ASP A 418 -4.42 -20.05 1.26
N ARG A 419 -4.76 -20.11 2.56
CA ARG A 419 -6.16 -20.12 2.99
C ARG A 419 -6.88 -18.82 2.66
N LEU A 420 -6.23 -17.67 2.84
CA LEU A 420 -6.81 -16.36 2.53
C LEU A 420 -7.08 -16.20 1.04
N VAL A 421 -6.11 -16.53 0.20
CA VAL A 421 -6.25 -16.46 -1.26
C VAL A 421 -7.34 -17.42 -1.73
N GLY A 422 -7.34 -18.67 -1.26
CA GLY A 422 -8.40 -19.64 -1.57
C GLY A 422 -9.79 -19.17 -1.13
N LYS A 423 -9.90 -18.57 0.07
CA LYS A 423 -11.16 -18.00 0.57
C LYS A 423 -11.66 -16.84 -0.30
N ILE A 424 -10.79 -15.90 -0.66
CA ILE A 424 -11.17 -14.71 -1.45
C ILE A 424 -11.47 -15.08 -2.91
N ALA A 425 -10.74 -16.04 -3.47
CA ALA A 425 -11.02 -16.61 -4.80
C ALA A 425 -12.36 -17.35 -4.84
N GLY A 426 -12.77 -17.97 -3.73
CA GLY A 426 -14.08 -18.63 -3.60
C GLY A 426 -15.26 -17.67 -3.37
N TRP A 427 -15.02 -16.38 -3.09
CA TRP A 427 -16.09 -15.40 -2.93
C TRP A 427 -16.68 -14.97 -4.27
N SER A 428 -17.99 -14.73 -4.28
CA SER A 428 -18.67 -13.93 -5.30
C SER A 428 -18.16 -12.49 -5.31
N PHE A 429 -18.44 -11.75 -6.38
CA PHE A 429 -18.13 -10.33 -6.43
C PHE A 429 -18.83 -9.56 -5.31
N GLU A 430 -20.09 -9.87 -5.04
CA GLU A 430 -20.90 -9.22 -4.01
C GLU A 430 -20.35 -9.47 -2.60
N GLU A 431 -19.85 -10.68 -2.30
CA GLU A 431 -19.16 -10.97 -1.04
C GLU A 431 -17.84 -10.20 -0.91
N ARG A 432 -17.08 -10.04 -2.00
CA ARG A 432 -15.89 -9.18 -2.02
C ARG A 432 -16.25 -7.72 -1.74
N VAL A 433 -17.31 -7.21 -2.37
CA VAL A 433 -17.81 -5.85 -2.15
C VAL A 433 -18.24 -5.64 -0.69
N ALA A 434 -18.90 -6.64 -0.09
CA ALA A 434 -19.40 -6.58 1.27
C ALA A 434 -18.29 -6.65 2.34
N ASN A 435 -17.10 -7.13 1.99
CA ASN A 435 -15.98 -7.18 2.93
C ASN A 435 -15.46 -5.77 3.28
N PRO A 436 -15.38 -5.37 4.56
CA PRO A 436 -15.00 -4.00 4.95
C PRO A 436 -13.59 -3.58 4.56
N CYS A 437 -12.67 -4.52 4.34
CA CYS A 437 -11.29 -4.23 3.95
C CYS A 437 -11.07 -4.23 2.44
N ILE A 438 -11.95 -4.88 1.67
CA ILE A 438 -11.91 -4.89 0.20
C ILE A 438 -12.75 -3.73 -0.34
N GLY A 439 -14.05 -3.73 -0.03
CA GLY A 439 -15.00 -2.73 -0.51
C GLY A 439 -15.24 -2.74 -2.02
N SER A 440 -16.19 -1.93 -2.47
CA SER A 440 -16.58 -1.83 -3.88
C SER A 440 -15.45 -1.37 -4.80
N GLU A 441 -14.60 -0.44 -4.34
CA GLU A 441 -13.57 0.17 -5.18
C GLU A 441 -12.38 -0.76 -5.49
N ARG A 442 -12.27 -1.92 -4.81
CA ARG A 442 -11.20 -2.91 -5.03
C ARG A 442 -11.70 -4.33 -5.32
N ALA A 443 -13.01 -4.59 -5.23
CA ALA A 443 -13.56 -5.93 -5.40
C ALA A 443 -13.26 -6.55 -6.78
N ASP A 444 -13.11 -5.71 -7.81
CA ASP A 444 -12.73 -6.06 -9.18
C ASP A 444 -11.21 -6.26 -9.37
N LEU A 445 -10.40 -5.80 -8.42
CA LEU A 445 -8.93 -5.81 -8.53
C LEU A 445 -8.26 -6.82 -7.59
N VAL A 446 -8.93 -7.22 -6.51
CA VAL A 446 -8.30 -8.01 -5.44
C VAL A 446 -7.80 -9.38 -5.91
N LEU A 447 -8.50 -10.04 -6.85
CA LEU A 447 -8.07 -11.33 -7.39
C LEU A 447 -6.82 -11.20 -8.27
N ALA A 448 -6.74 -10.16 -9.10
CA ALA A 448 -5.50 -9.86 -9.83
C ALA A 448 -4.32 -9.62 -8.89
N GLY A 449 -4.54 -8.90 -7.78
CA GLY A 449 -3.54 -8.75 -6.73
C GLY A 449 -3.11 -10.08 -6.11
N CYS A 450 -4.07 -10.96 -5.79
CA CYS A 450 -3.77 -12.30 -5.29
C CYS A 450 -2.97 -13.13 -6.29
N ALA A 451 -3.29 -13.06 -7.59
CA ALA A 451 -2.56 -13.79 -8.62
C ALA A 451 -1.10 -13.33 -8.75
N ILE A 452 -0.85 -12.00 -8.70
CA ILE A 452 0.52 -11.46 -8.69
C ILE A 452 1.28 -11.93 -7.45
N LEU A 453 0.65 -11.88 -6.27
CA LEU A 453 1.24 -12.37 -5.04
C LEU A 453 1.59 -13.86 -5.12
N GLU A 454 0.67 -14.69 -5.63
CA GLU A 454 0.90 -16.13 -5.78
C GLU A 454 2.05 -16.43 -6.75
N ALA A 455 2.15 -15.72 -7.88
CA ALA A 455 3.29 -15.86 -8.79
C ALA A 455 4.62 -15.55 -8.09
N ILE A 456 4.69 -14.47 -7.30
CA ILE A 456 5.88 -14.12 -6.51
C ILE A 456 6.19 -15.22 -5.48
N ARG A 457 5.18 -15.74 -4.78
CA ARG A 457 5.36 -16.80 -3.77
C ARG A 457 5.81 -18.14 -4.37
N ARG A 458 5.38 -18.45 -5.59
CA ARG A 458 5.82 -19.65 -6.33
C ARG A 458 7.27 -19.55 -6.81
N VAL A 459 7.70 -18.36 -7.25
CA VAL A 459 9.10 -18.14 -7.66
C VAL A 459 10.04 -18.05 -6.47
N TRP A 460 9.64 -17.38 -5.39
CA TRP A 460 10.42 -17.27 -4.16
C TRP A 460 9.65 -17.79 -2.94
N PRO A 461 9.54 -19.13 -2.78
CA PRO A 461 8.93 -19.72 -1.61
C PRO A 461 9.56 -19.22 -0.31
N ALA A 462 8.71 -18.75 0.60
CA ALA A 462 9.10 -18.31 1.93
C ALA A 462 8.12 -18.84 2.97
N ARG A 463 8.61 -19.10 4.19
CA ARG A 463 7.75 -19.52 5.31
C ARG A 463 6.82 -18.39 5.76
N THR A 464 7.29 -17.15 5.64
CA THR A 464 6.58 -15.97 6.10
C THR A 464 6.67 -14.81 5.10
N LEU A 465 5.60 -14.02 5.09
CA LEU A 465 5.51 -12.73 4.44
C LEU A 465 5.29 -11.67 5.51
N ARG A 466 6.03 -10.57 5.42
CA ARG A 466 5.78 -9.38 6.23
C ARG A 466 5.03 -8.34 5.41
N VAL A 467 4.00 -7.78 6.01
CA VAL A 467 3.14 -6.76 5.39
C VAL A 467 3.68 -5.38 5.75
N ALA A 468 3.88 -4.53 4.75
CA ALA A 468 4.20 -3.13 4.93
C ALA A 468 3.02 -2.26 4.48
N ASP A 469 2.53 -1.39 5.36
CA ASP A 469 1.71 -0.24 4.94
C ASP A 469 2.61 0.99 4.77
N ARG A 470 3.79 0.79 4.18
CA ARG A 470 4.81 1.79 3.92
C ARG A 470 5.43 1.50 2.57
N GLY A 471 5.80 2.51 1.80
CA GLY A 471 6.38 2.30 0.48
C GLY A 471 7.04 3.57 -0.03
N LEU A 472 6.72 3.94 -1.28
CA LEU A 472 7.33 5.07 -1.98
C LEU A 472 7.30 6.37 -1.17
N ARG A 473 6.15 6.73 -0.57
CA ARG A 473 5.99 7.96 0.21
C ARG A 473 6.91 7.98 1.44
N GLU A 474 6.95 6.90 2.20
CA GLU A 474 7.83 6.78 3.35
C GLU A 474 9.32 6.79 2.93
N GLY A 475 9.63 6.22 1.76
CA GLY A 475 10.95 6.31 1.13
C GLY A 475 11.33 7.76 0.83
N LEU A 476 10.45 8.51 0.15
CA LEU A 476 10.65 9.92 -0.19
C LEU A 476 10.87 10.79 1.06
N LEU A 477 10.00 10.63 2.07
CA LEU A 477 10.15 11.36 3.34
C LEU A 477 11.48 11.03 4.01
N THR A 478 11.85 9.76 4.06
CA THR A 478 13.09 9.32 4.69
C THR A 478 14.30 9.88 3.95
N GLU A 479 14.32 9.85 2.62
CA GLU A 479 15.43 10.37 1.83
C GLU A 479 15.59 11.89 2.00
N MET A 480 14.50 12.67 1.95
CA MET A 480 14.54 14.11 2.22
C MET A 480 15.07 14.42 3.62
N MET A 481 14.52 13.75 4.64
CA MET A 481 14.94 13.95 6.03
C MET A 481 16.40 13.55 6.27
N VAL A 482 16.89 12.48 5.63
CA VAL A 482 18.32 12.10 5.67
C VAL A 482 19.19 13.14 4.98
N ALA A 483 18.78 13.63 3.81
CA ALA A 483 19.52 14.62 3.03
C ALA A 483 19.71 15.92 3.81
N ASP A 484 18.65 16.39 4.46
CA ASP A 484 18.65 17.60 5.29
C ASP A 484 19.34 17.40 6.65
N GLY A 485 19.76 16.16 6.96
CA GLY A 485 20.50 15.86 8.17
C GLY A 485 19.68 15.96 9.46
N VAL A 486 18.34 15.88 9.39
CA VAL A 486 17.44 16.09 10.55
C VAL A 486 17.69 15.11 11.71
N TRP A 487 18.36 13.98 11.42
CA TRP A 487 18.72 12.95 12.39
C TRP A 487 20.21 12.89 12.72
N ARG A 488 21.03 13.82 12.21
CA ARG A 488 22.43 13.93 12.63
C ARG A 488 22.46 14.49 14.04
N ARG A 489 23.21 13.83 14.94
CA ARG A 489 23.50 14.43 16.25
C ARG A 489 24.29 15.73 16.01
N PRO A 490 23.99 16.83 16.72
CA PRO A 490 24.88 17.98 16.74
C PRO A 490 26.27 17.50 17.14
N ALA A 491 27.30 17.90 16.38
CA ALA A 491 28.68 17.67 16.80
C ALA A 491 28.86 18.26 18.21
N PRO A 492 29.56 17.60 19.15
CA PRO A 492 29.92 18.25 20.39
C PRO A 492 30.74 19.48 20.03
N THR A 493 30.18 20.66 20.31
CA THR A 493 30.91 21.93 20.21
C THR A 493 32.08 21.83 21.18
N ASN A 494 33.28 21.56 20.65
CA ASN A 494 34.52 21.73 21.39
C ASN A 494 34.71 23.22 21.65
N ALA A 495 34.03 23.74 22.67
CA ALA A 495 34.42 24.98 23.32
C ALA A 495 35.74 24.69 24.06
N ARG A 496 36.85 24.70 23.33
CA ARG A 496 38.17 24.89 23.92
C ARG A 496 38.13 26.27 24.57
N ARG A 497 37.94 26.27 25.89
CA ARG A 497 38.35 27.35 26.78
C ARG A 497 39.84 27.58 26.54
N THR A 498 40.18 28.62 25.80
CA THR A 498 41.42 29.35 26.02
C THR A 498 41.28 30.02 27.39
N VAL A 499 42.08 29.57 28.34
CA VAL A 499 42.49 30.36 29.51
C VAL A 499 43.89 30.83 29.23
#